data_AF-A0A382FZN6-F1
#
_entry.id   AF-A0A382FZN6-F1
#
_cell.length_a   1.000
_cell.length_b   1.000
_cell.length_c   1.000
_cell.angle_alpha   90.00
_cell.angle_beta   90.00
_cell.angle_gamma   90.00
#
_symmetry.space_group_name_H-M   'P 1'
#
loop_
_entity.id
_entity.type
_entity.pdbx_description
1 polymer ?
#
loop_
_entity_poly.entity_id
_entity_poly.type
_entity_poly.pdbx_seq_one_letter_code
_entity_poly.pdbx_strand_id
1 'polypeptide(L)'
;MFRVAVDVGGTFTDCLVLEESTGELRQFKAPTTPSDPSIGLMNALKKAATAYELMVEGFVSQIGLLIHGTTLATNTLIKKDGAKTGMVTTRYFADVIEIRRGYKNVRTS
;
A
#
# COMPACT_ATOMS: atom_id res chain seq x y z
N MET A 1 19.58 7.32 11.16
CA MET A 1 18.12 7.06 11.25
C MET A 1 17.57 7.16 9.85
N PHE A 2 16.72 6.21 9.46
CA PHE A 2 16.16 6.13 8.11
C PHE A 2 14.67 6.49 8.12
N ARG A 3 14.21 7.17 7.08
CA ARG A 3 12.78 7.23 6.74
C ARG A 3 12.56 6.40 5.49
N VAL A 4 11.57 5.52 5.54
CA VAL A 4 11.31 4.57 4.45
C VAL A 4 9.88 4.75 3.98
N ALA A 5 9.69 4.87 2.67
CA ALA A 5 8.39 4.80 2.04
C ALA A 5 8.35 3.59 1.11
N VAL A 6 7.31 2.77 1.23
CA VAL A 6 7.10 1.60 0.38
C VAL A 6 5.76 1.72 -0.32
N ASP A 7 5.71 1.44 -1.62
CA ASP A 7 4.47 1.24 -2.37
C ASP A 7 4.38 -0.19 -2.89
N VAL A 8 3.41 -0.94 -2.40
CA VAL A 8 3.15 -2.32 -2.83
C VAL A 8 2.14 -2.30 -4.00
N GLY A 9 2.67 -2.43 -5.22
CA GLY A 9 1.92 -2.58 -6.45
C GLY A 9 1.56 -4.03 -6.76
N GLY A 10 0.83 -4.27 -7.86
CA GLY A 10 0.47 -5.63 -8.31
C GLY A 10 1.65 -6.43 -8.89
N THR A 11 2.63 -5.75 -9.49
CA THR A 11 3.80 -6.38 -10.15
C THR A 11 5.08 -6.17 -9.35
N PHE A 12 5.27 -4.95 -8.86
CA PHE A 12 6.47 -4.55 -8.14
C PHE A 12 6.11 -3.85 -6.83
N THR A 13 7.02 -3.99 -5.87
CA THR A 13 7.06 -3.24 -4.62
C THR A 13 8.23 -2.26 -4.70
N ASP A 14 7.91 -0.98 -4.65
CA ASP A 14 8.85 0.13 -4.70
C ASP A 14 9.21 0.57 -3.27
N CYS A 15 10.47 0.86 -2.99
CA CYS A 15 10.96 1.26 -1.68
C CYS A 15 11.92 2.44 -1.82
N LEU A 16 11.63 3.55 -1.15
CA LEU A 16 12.44 4.75 -1.06
C LEU A 16 12.99 4.88 0.35
N VAL A 17 14.30 5.10 0.47
CA VAL A 17 14.99 5.26 1.75
C VAL A 17 15.67 6.62 1.77
N LEU A 18 15.28 7.46 2.72
CA LEU A 18 15.97 8.71 3.07
C LEU A 18 16.84 8.45 4.29
N GLU A 19 18.14 8.63 4.14
CA GLU A 19 19.08 8.67 5.26
C GLU A 19 19.13 10.08 5.83
N GLU A 20 18.66 10.28 7.06
CA GLU A 20 18.57 11.63 7.64
C GLU A 20 19.93 12.27 7.93
N SER A 21 20.97 11.48 8.21
CA SER A 21 22.32 11.96 8.50
C SER A 21 23.00 12.61 7.30
N THR A 22 22.75 12.07 6.11
CA THR A 22 23.42 12.46 4.86
C THR A 22 22.49 13.25 3.93
N GLY A 23 21.18 13.12 4.11
CA GLY A 23 20.17 13.59 3.16
C GLY A 23 20.07 12.73 1.90
N GLU A 24 20.77 11.58 1.85
CA GLU A 24 20.77 10.71 0.69
C GLU A 24 19.42 10.01 0.52
N LEU A 25 18.89 10.05 -0.70
CA LEU A 25 17.67 9.33 -1.09
C LEU A 25 18.02 8.21 -2.07
N ARG A 26 17.73 6.97 -1.70
CA ARG A 26 17.96 5.79 -2.54
C ARG A 26 16.66 5.05 -2.82
N GLN A 27 16.55 4.48 -4.02
CA GLN A 27 15.39 3.68 -4.44
C GLN A 27 15.76 2.21 -4.60
N PHE A 28 14.83 1.35 -4.22
CA PHE A 28 14.93 -0.10 -4.34
C PHE A 28 13.61 -0.65 -4.88
N LYS A 29 13.69 -1.74 -5.65
CA LYS A 29 12.52 -2.40 -6.23
C LYS A 29 12.63 -3.91 -6.06
N ALA A 30 11.54 -4.54 -5.68
CA ALA A 30 11.39 -6.00 -5.65
C ALA A 30 10.13 -6.42 -6.41
N PRO A 31 10.08 -7.63 -7.00
CA PRO A 31 8.82 -8.19 -7.46
C PRO A 31 7.81 -8.30 -6.31
N THR A 32 6.56 -7.94 -6.55
CA THR A 32 5.47 -8.23 -5.60
C THR A 32 5.21 -9.73 -5.60
N THR A 33 4.89 -10.28 -4.43
CA THR A 33 4.36 -11.64 -4.30
C THR A 33 2.84 -11.54 -4.09
N PRO A 34 2.00 -11.74 -5.12
CA PRO A 34 0.57 -11.43 -5.00
C PRO A 34 -0.18 -12.27 -3.96
N SER A 35 0.26 -13.50 -3.71
CA SER A 35 -0.30 -14.38 -2.69
C SER A 35 0.02 -13.94 -1.26
N ASP A 36 1.13 -13.22 -1.07
CA ASP A 36 1.52 -12.61 0.21
C ASP A 36 2.40 -11.37 -0.07
N PRO A 37 1.80 -10.18 -0.18
CA PRO A 37 2.52 -8.96 -0.51
C PRO A 37 3.58 -8.57 0.53
N SER A 38 3.48 -9.10 1.76
CA SER A 38 4.47 -8.91 2.82
C SER A 38 5.84 -9.44 2.41
N ILE A 39 5.90 -10.49 1.59
CA ILE A 39 7.15 -11.04 1.06
C ILE A 39 7.82 -10.03 0.12
N GLY A 40 7.06 -9.37 -0.77
CA GLY A 40 7.57 -8.33 -1.67
C GLY A 40 8.12 -7.13 -0.91
N LEU A 41 7.40 -6.67 0.12
CA LEU A 41 7.83 -5.64 1.07
C LEU A 41 9.17 -6.01 1.73
N MET A 42 9.25 -7.20 2.34
CA MET A 42 10.46 -7.66 3.03
C MET A 42 11.64 -7.82 2.06
N ASN A 43 11.40 -8.24 0.82
CA ASN A 43 12.44 -8.33 -0.19
C ASN A 43 12.98 -6.95 -0.59
N ALA A 44 12.12 -5.93 -0.68
CA ALA A 44 12.55 -4.56 -0.95
C ALA A 44 13.39 -3.99 0.21
N LEU A 45 12.99 -4.25 1.47
CA LEU A 45 13.75 -3.86 2.66
C LEU A 45 15.09 -4.59 2.76
N LYS A 46 15.16 -5.89 2.43
CA LYS A 46 16.42 -6.64 2.38
C LYS A 46 17.40 -6.06 1.36
N LYS A 47 16.91 -5.70 0.17
CA LYS A 47 17.74 -5.03 -0.85
C LYS A 47 18.29 -3.70 -0.34
N ALA A 48 17.47 -2.91 0.34
CA ALA A 48 17.92 -1.67 0.97
C ALA A 48 19.00 -1.92 2.03
N ALA A 49 18.76 -2.86 2.95
CA ALA A 49 19.70 -3.22 4.00
C ALA A 49 21.07 -3.65 3.44
N THR A 50 21.08 -4.54 2.43
CA THR A 50 22.32 -4.95 1.74
C THR A 50 23.06 -3.75 1.13
N ALA A 51 22.34 -2.79 0.56
CA ALA A 51 22.93 -1.64 -0.10
C ALA A 51 23.50 -0.60 0.89
N TYR A 52 23.07 -0.62 2.15
CA TYR A 52 23.65 0.12 3.27
C TYR A 52 24.61 -0.74 4.11
N GLU A 53 24.96 -1.95 3.64
CA GLU A 53 25.88 -2.87 4.32
C GLU A 53 25.42 -3.28 5.73
N LEU A 54 24.11 -3.37 5.93
CA LEU A 54 23.48 -3.75 7.19
C LEU A 54 22.77 -5.10 7.07
N MET A 55 22.69 -5.83 8.19
CA MET A 55 21.70 -6.89 8.34
C MET A 55 20.29 -6.29 8.32
N VAL A 56 19.29 -7.03 7.84
CA VAL A 56 17.93 -6.49 7.69
C VAL A 56 17.34 -6.05 9.03
N GLU A 57 17.61 -6.77 10.12
CA GLU A 57 17.18 -6.43 11.47
C GLU A 57 17.84 -5.13 11.95
N GLY A 58 19.12 -4.94 11.64
CA GLY A 58 19.89 -3.74 11.97
C GLY A 58 19.49 -2.52 11.13
N PHE A 59 19.05 -2.72 9.89
CA PHE A 59 18.48 -1.67 9.06
C PHE A 59 17.08 -1.27 9.57
N VAL A 60 16.20 -2.25 9.80
CA VAL A 60 14.82 -2.03 10.25
C VAL A 60 14.76 -1.36 11.61
N SER A 61 15.65 -1.73 12.54
CA SER A 61 15.72 -1.09 13.87
C SER A 61 16.10 0.39 13.83
N GLN A 62 16.70 0.86 12.72
CA GLN A 62 17.07 2.25 12.50
C GLN A 62 16.03 3.04 11.71
N ILE A 63 14.93 2.40 11.26
CA ILE A 63 13.82 3.07 10.58
C ILE A 63 12.99 3.83 11.62
N GLY A 64 13.08 5.15 11.56
CA GLY A 64 12.30 6.05 12.43
C GLY A 64 10.87 6.27 11.97
N LEU A 65 10.63 6.12 10.66
CA LEU A 65 9.33 6.26 10.04
C LEU A 65 9.22 5.31 8.85
N LEU A 66 8.16 4.50 8.84
CA LEU A 66 7.79 3.67 7.70
C LEU A 66 6.43 4.13 7.17
N ILE A 67 6.40 4.61 5.94
CA ILE A 67 5.17 4.92 5.20
C ILE A 67 4.86 3.73 4.31
N HIS A 68 3.73 3.08 4.52
CA HIS A 68 3.30 1.92 3.75
C HIS A 68 2.10 2.27 2.87
N GLY A 69 2.36 2.44 1.57
CA GLY A 69 1.36 2.54 0.51
C GLY A 69 1.11 1.18 -0.12
N THR A 70 -0.14 0.94 -0.53
CA THR A 70 -0.48 -0.25 -1.31
C THR A 70 -1.65 0.00 -2.23
N THR A 71 -1.64 -0.65 -3.38
CA THR A 71 -2.75 -0.68 -4.33
C THR A 71 -3.68 -1.88 -4.15
N LEU A 72 -3.42 -2.76 -3.17
CA LEU A 72 -4.22 -3.97 -2.96
C LEU A 72 -5.71 -3.66 -2.78
N ALA A 73 -6.06 -2.74 -1.88
CA ALA A 73 -7.47 -2.40 -1.61
C ALA A 73 -8.21 -1.93 -2.87
N THR A 74 -7.59 -1.04 -3.64
CA THR A 74 -8.17 -0.51 -4.89
C THR A 74 -8.32 -1.61 -5.93
N ASN A 75 -7.30 -2.47 -6.08
CA ASN A 75 -7.36 -3.60 -7.00
C ASN A 75 -8.44 -4.61 -6.61
N THR A 76 -8.62 -4.86 -5.31
CA THR A 76 -9.68 -5.74 -4.80
C THR A 76 -11.07 -5.19 -5.13
N LEU A 77 -11.26 -3.87 -5.02
CA LEU A 77 -12.52 -3.23 -5.41
C LEU A 77 -12.77 -3.32 -6.92
N ILE A 78 -11.75 -3.10 -7.75
CA ILE A 78 -11.87 -3.15 -9.22
C ILE A 78 -12.17 -4.58 -9.70
N LYS A 79 -11.45 -5.58 -9.16
CA LYS A 79 -11.62 -6.99 -9.52
C LYS A 79 -12.86 -7.64 -8.90
N LYS A 80 -13.46 -6.99 -7.89
CA LYS A 80 -14.59 -7.51 -7.11
C LYS A 80 -14.31 -8.87 -6.47
N ASP A 81 -13.06 -9.10 -6.07
CA ASP A 81 -12.57 -10.35 -5.47
C ASP A 81 -12.35 -10.22 -3.95
N GLY A 82 -12.98 -9.22 -3.32
CA GLY A 82 -12.99 -9.04 -1.88
C GLY A 82 -13.85 -10.07 -1.14
N ALA A 83 -13.83 -10.00 0.20
CA ALA A 83 -14.65 -10.86 1.03
C ALA A 83 -16.15 -10.67 0.76
N LYS A 84 -16.91 -11.77 0.81
CA LYS A 84 -18.37 -11.71 0.75
C LYS A 84 -18.89 -10.99 2.00
N THR A 85 -19.58 -9.88 1.80
CA THR A 85 -20.11 -9.02 2.86
C THR A 85 -21.62 -8.84 2.71
N GLY A 86 -22.29 -8.47 3.80
CA GLY A 86 -23.72 -8.13 3.82
C GLY A 86 -23.93 -6.74 4.41
N MET A 87 -24.98 -6.05 3.97
CA MET A 87 -25.37 -4.73 4.46
C MET A 87 -26.65 -4.87 5.31
N VAL A 88 -26.58 -4.48 6.58
CA VAL A 88 -27.76 -4.40 7.45
C VAL A 88 -28.34 -2.99 7.33
N THR A 89 -29.63 -2.91 7.04
CA THR A 89 -30.36 -1.64 6.87
C THR A 89 -31.60 -1.60 7.74
N THR A 90 -32.12 -0.39 7.98
CA THR A 90 -33.47 -0.23 8.50
C THR A 90 -34.49 -0.82 7.52
N ARG A 91 -35.62 -1.31 8.04
CA ARG A 91 -36.72 -1.81 7.19
C ARG A 91 -37.05 -0.75 6.12
N TYR A 92 -37.19 -1.20 4.88
CA TYR A 92 -37.44 -0.37 3.68
C TYR A 92 -36.24 0.41 3.11
N PHE A 93 -35.00 0.22 3.58
CA PHE A 93 -33.81 0.93 3.08
C PHE A 93 -32.77 0.05 2.37
N ALA A 94 -33.13 -1.19 2.02
CA ALA A 94 -32.21 -2.14 1.39
C ALA A 94 -31.62 -1.63 0.05
N ASP A 95 -32.39 -0.87 -0.72
CA ASP A 95 -32.04 -0.43 -2.08
C ASP A 95 -31.20 0.87 -2.13
N VAL A 96 -30.77 1.41 -0.98
CA VAL A 96 -30.11 2.72 -0.90
C VAL A 96 -28.81 2.82 -1.72
N ILE A 97 -28.05 1.72 -1.85
CA ILE A 97 -26.82 1.72 -2.64
C ILE A 97 -27.13 1.78 -4.15
N GLU A 98 -28.21 1.12 -4.58
CA GLU A 98 -28.64 1.11 -5.98
C GLU A 98 -29.26 2.46 -6.37
N ILE A 99 -30.16 2.98 -5.52
CA ILE A 99 -30.79 4.30 -5.68
C ILE A 99 -29.75 5.43 -5.53
N ARG A 100 -28.65 5.18 -4.81
CA ARG A 100 -27.65 6.16 -4.40
C ARG A 100 -28.31 7.31 -3.62
N ARG A 101 -28.22 8.54 -4.13
CA ARG A 101 -28.88 9.74 -3.59
C ARG A 101 -29.96 10.30 -4.55
N GLY A 102 -30.45 9.49 -5.49
CA GLY A 102 -31.33 9.96 -6.57
C GLY A 102 -30.60 10.78 -7.64
N TYR A 103 -31.33 11.70 -8.30
CA TYR A 103 -30.82 12.54 -9.40
C TYR A 103 -29.84 13.62 -8.87
N LYS A 104 -28.56 13.54 -9.27
CA LYS A 104 -27.63 14.67 -9.10
C LYS A 104 -27.78 15.59 -10.30
N ASN A 105 -28.24 16.82 -10.10
CA ASN A 105 -28.11 17.88 -11.10
C ASN A 105 -26.60 18.09 -11.37
N VAL A 106 -26.09 17.46 -12.44
CA VAL A 106 -24.78 17.79 -12.96
C VAL A 106 -24.92 19.17 -13.61
N ARG A 107 -24.69 20.23 -12.82
CA ARG A 107 -24.32 21.51 -13.42
C ARG A 107 -22.97 21.29 -14.08
N THR A 108 -23.00 21.08 -15.39
CA THR A 108 -21.87 21.33 -16.27
C THR A 108 -21.49 22.80 -16.10
N SER A 109 -20.41 23.06 -15.37
CA SER A 109 -19.61 24.27 -15.55
C SER A 109 -18.80 24.13 -16.82
#